data_AF-A0A2Z6RYN0-F1
#
_entry.id   AF-A0A2Z6RYN0-F1
#
_cell.length_a   1.000
_cell.length_b   1.000
_cell.length_c   1.000
_cell.angle_alpha   90.00
_cell.angle_beta   90.00
_cell.angle_gamma   90.00
#
_symmetry.space_group_name_H-M   'P 1'
#
loop_
_entity.id
_entity.type
_entity.pdbx_description
1 polymer ?
#
loop_
_entity_poly.entity_id
_entity_poly.type
_entity_poly.pdbx_seq_one_letter_code
_entity_poly.pdbx_strand_id
1 'polypeptide(L)'
;MAQDISPKGNHLPSLEQLSALAKGRVPQNTVMNTEKWVKIMNKWRADVNYNYLLESQDKDTIELQVTQFLCGVTSKNGEYYSRTSLKNALSAISRYLQDVKPGWRYSLHNKVDFPDLYARFDGLLKDMKKKGIGETKSTDGLSTDEIRHIIQHETLNPNVPFGLLKRVFFWICILGAPRGGEHVNLLASQLADTPDGIIFKKGQQKNDQGGVDGNQFDLNIPFPPDPPGIAAIAQGKWYRDKQIAIRSMFKTICVECNIDIKGRNICNHSGRKTSIFELFDLGIPENTGMAITGHHSVGGYRAYAKPNNSHKREALSGIVNRLNGLPLLPSLNTTSKRKNSINESDFSQSISISESDSDFDVDESQEDSISNVSSFCTAKEIMEKGSCINSASHAPEEDHIIMKKRKDYNTV
;
A
#
# COMPACT_ATOMS: atom_id res chain seq x y z
N MET A 1 24.56 -16.91 -1.28
CA MET A 1 23.82 -17.63 -2.34
C MET A 1 24.05 -19.12 -2.14
N ALA A 2 23.10 -19.82 -1.52
CA ALA A 2 23.01 -21.27 -1.67
C ALA A 2 22.03 -21.51 -2.82
N GLN A 3 22.54 -21.92 -3.98
CA GLN A 3 21.69 -22.48 -5.02
C GLN A 3 21.22 -23.83 -4.50
N ASP A 4 20.01 -23.88 -3.94
CA ASP A 4 19.37 -25.15 -3.63
C ASP A 4 18.93 -25.76 -4.97
N ILE A 5 19.78 -26.63 -5.50
CA ILE A 5 19.52 -27.36 -6.73
C ILE A 5 18.41 -28.36 -6.40
N SER A 6 17.15 -27.92 -6.56
CA SER A 6 16.01 -28.82 -6.48
C SER A 6 16.22 -29.97 -7.47
N PRO A 7 16.12 -31.25 -7.03
CA PRO A 7 16.34 -32.39 -7.90
C PRO A 7 15.29 -32.37 -9.02
N LYS A 8 15.76 -32.47 -10.27
CA LYS A 8 14.88 -32.60 -11.45
C LYS A 8 14.20 -33.97 -11.41
N GLY A 9 12.91 -34.02 -11.09
CA GLY A 9 12.09 -35.23 -11.06
C GLY A 9 11.08 -35.25 -9.91
N ASN A 10 10.23 -36.29 -9.87
CA ASN A 10 9.36 -36.54 -8.73
C ASN A 10 10.22 -36.86 -7.49
N HIS A 11 9.97 -36.19 -6.37
CA HIS A 11 10.65 -36.46 -5.10
C HIS A 11 9.68 -36.33 -3.93
N LEU A 12 9.95 -37.07 -2.86
CA LEU A 12 9.23 -36.94 -1.59
C LEU A 12 9.87 -35.81 -0.78
N PRO A 13 9.15 -34.70 -0.47
CA PRO A 13 9.74 -33.62 0.31
C PRO A 13 9.94 -34.03 1.77
N SER A 14 11.01 -33.54 2.38
CA SER A 14 11.27 -33.74 3.81
C SER A 14 10.29 -32.93 4.67
N LEU A 15 10.11 -33.33 5.94
CA LEU A 15 9.31 -32.55 6.90
C LEU A 15 9.85 -31.12 7.08
N GLU A 16 11.15 -30.93 6.94
CA GLU A 16 11.78 -29.61 6.98
C GLU A 16 11.38 -28.75 5.78
N GLN A 17 11.38 -29.32 4.56
CA GLN A 17 10.92 -28.63 3.35
C GLN A 17 9.44 -28.24 3.45
N LEU A 18 8.59 -29.15 3.93
CA LEU A 18 7.17 -28.87 4.16
C LEU A 18 6.99 -27.74 5.20
N SER A 19 7.78 -27.76 6.28
CA SER A 19 7.75 -26.73 7.32
C SER A 19 8.27 -25.38 6.82
N ALA A 20 9.30 -25.37 5.96
CA ALA A 20 9.83 -24.17 5.35
C ALA A 20 8.81 -23.50 4.41
N LEU A 21 8.07 -24.30 3.63
CA LEU A 21 6.97 -23.79 2.78
C LEU A 21 5.82 -23.21 3.62
N ALA A 22 5.46 -23.87 4.72
CA ALA A 22 4.42 -23.37 5.62
C ALA A 22 4.77 -22.01 6.26
N LYS A 23 6.07 -21.74 6.51
CA LYS A 23 6.54 -20.43 7.00
C LYS A 23 6.30 -19.30 6.00
N GLY A 24 6.34 -19.58 4.69
CA GLY A 24 6.05 -18.62 3.63
C GLY A 24 4.58 -18.19 3.53
N ARG A 25 3.66 -18.87 4.24
CA ARG A 25 2.22 -18.57 4.26
C ARG A 25 1.90 -17.18 4.81
N VAL A 26 2.66 -16.73 5.81
CA VAL A 26 2.38 -15.48 6.52
C VAL A 26 3.36 -14.42 6.01
N PRO A 27 2.88 -13.27 5.49
CA PRO A 27 3.77 -12.21 5.02
C PRO A 27 4.72 -11.72 6.13
N GLN A 28 5.96 -11.39 5.77
CA GLN A 28 7.01 -11.00 6.72
C GLN A 28 6.59 -9.84 7.65
N ASN A 29 5.91 -8.83 7.11
CA ASN A 29 5.37 -7.71 7.91
C ASN A 29 4.39 -8.19 8.98
N THR A 30 3.59 -9.20 8.64
CA THR A 30 2.59 -9.80 9.53
C THR A 30 3.27 -10.66 10.60
N VAL A 31 4.42 -11.29 10.30
CA VAL A 31 5.28 -11.97 11.29
C VAL A 31 5.86 -10.95 12.27
N MET A 32 6.50 -9.89 11.77
CA MET A 32 7.07 -8.81 12.60
C MET A 32 6.00 -8.15 13.49
N ASN A 33 4.80 -7.90 12.97
CA ASN A 33 3.69 -7.38 13.77
C ASN A 33 3.26 -8.36 14.87
N THR A 34 3.30 -9.66 14.60
CA THR A 34 2.99 -10.70 15.61
C THR A 34 4.00 -10.66 16.75
N GLU A 35 5.29 -10.69 16.41
CA GLU A 35 6.37 -10.63 17.39
C GLU A 35 6.30 -9.36 18.23
N LYS A 36 5.99 -8.21 17.61
CA LYS A 36 5.80 -6.94 18.31
C LYS A 36 4.70 -7.05 19.36
N TRP A 37 3.51 -7.51 19.00
CA TRP A 37 2.38 -7.58 19.93
C TRP A 37 2.56 -8.67 20.99
N VAL A 38 3.22 -9.78 20.68
CA VAL A 38 3.58 -10.81 21.66
C VAL A 38 4.59 -10.25 22.68
N LYS A 39 5.58 -9.47 22.24
CA LYS A 39 6.51 -8.77 23.16
C LYS A 39 5.77 -7.80 24.07
N ILE A 40 4.84 -7.01 23.54
CA ILE A 40 4.03 -6.07 24.32
C ILE A 40 3.14 -6.82 25.32
N MET A 41 2.49 -7.90 24.90
CA MET A 41 1.67 -8.76 25.75
C MET A 41 2.49 -9.35 26.91
N ASN A 42 3.65 -9.95 26.61
CA ASN A 42 4.50 -10.56 27.63
C ASN A 42 5.04 -9.54 28.62
N LYS A 43 5.40 -8.34 28.15
CA LYS A 43 5.77 -7.24 29.03
C LYS A 43 4.62 -6.84 29.96
N TRP A 44 3.43 -6.58 29.40
CA TRP A 44 2.25 -6.22 30.19
C TRP A 44 1.92 -7.31 31.22
N ARG A 45 2.00 -8.59 30.84
CA ARG A 45 1.78 -9.73 31.75
C ARG A 45 2.75 -9.73 32.93
N ALA A 46 4.02 -9.44 32.69
CA ALA A 46 5.01 -9.29 33.75
C ALA A 46 4.69 -8.10 34.67
N ASP A 47 4.31 -6.97 34.08
CA ASP A 47 3.97 -5.74 34.83
C ASP A 47 2.74 -5.94 35.75
N VAL A 48 1.82 -6.84 35.40
CA VAL A 48 0.64 -7.20 36.22
C VAL A 48 0.77 -8.52 36.99
N ASN A 49 1.99 -9.08 37.10
CA ASN A 49 2.33 -10.28 37.88
C ASN A 49 1.70 -11.61 37.40
N TYR A 50 1.53 -11.80 36.09
CA TYR A 50 1.26 -13.14 35.54
C TYR A 50 2.57 -13.95 35.41
N ASN A 51 2.64 -15.09 36.11
CA ASN A 51 3.87 -15.86 36.28
C ASN A 51 4.09 -17.00 35.26
N TYR A 52 3.08 -17.32 34.46
CA TYR A 52 3.12 -18.44 33.51
C TYR A 52 3.08 -17.96 32.07
N LEU A 53 3.59 -18.76 31.13
CA LEU A 53 3.46 -18.48 29.69
C LEU A 53 1.98 -18.48 29.27
N LEU A 54 1.62 -17.72 28.23
CA LEU A 54 0.21 -17.58 27.82
C LEU A 54 -0.29 -18.89 27.20
N GLU A 55 0.55 -19.50 26.37
CA GLU A 55 0.32 -20.74 25.67
C GLU A 55 0.22 -21.97 26.60
N SER A 56 0.71 -21.87 27.84
CA SER A 56 0.56 -22.93 28.84
C SER A 56 -0.78 -22.91 29.58
N GLN A 57 -1.55 -21.83 29.45
CA GLN A 57 -2.82 -21.66 30.15
C GLN A 57 -3.96 -22.42 29.45
N ASP A 58 -5.05 -22.69 30.17
CA ASP A 58 -6.29 -23.22 29.60
C ASP A 58 -7.06 -22.14 28.80
N LYS A 59 -8.11 -22.57 28.10
CA LYS A 59 -8.90 -21.72 27.20
C LYS A 59 -9.52 -20.52 27.92
N ASP A 60 -10.08 -20.72 29.11
CA ASP A 60 -10.83 -19.68 29.82
C ASP A 60 -9.87 -18.68 30.45
N THR A 61 -8.73 -19.15 30.96
CA THR A 61 -7.64 -18.29 31.42
C THR A 61 -7.04 -17.46 30.28
N ILE A 62 -6.89 -18.02 29.08
CA ILE A 62 -6.45 -17.27 27.89
C ILE A 62 -7.47 -16.18 27.55
N GLU A 63 -8.77 -16.49 27.53
CA GLU A 63 -9.83 -15.51 27.26
C GLU A 63 -9.75 -14.33 28.23
N LEU A 64 -9.65 -14.62 29.53
CA LEU A 64 -9.55 -13.61 30.58
C LEU A 64 -8.30 -12.73 30.40
N GLN A 65 -7.11 -13.33 30.24
CA GLN A 65 -5.87 -12.58 30.14
C GLN A 65 -5.78 -11.73 28.87
N VAL A 66 -6.25 -12.25 27.72
CA VAL A 66 -6.31 -11.46 26.47
C VAL A 66 -7.29 -10.30 26.61
N THR A 67 -8.43 -10.52 27.25
CA THR A 67 -9.41 -9.46 27.52
C THR A 67 -8.81 -8.36 28.39
N GLN A 68 -8.18 -8.73 29.51
CA GLN A 68 -7.55 -7.78 30.42
C GLN A 68 -6.42 -7.01 29.74
N PHE A 69 -5.62 -7.70 28.91
CA PHE A 69 -4.59 -7.05 28.11
C PHE A 69 -5.18 -6.00 27.18
N LEU A 70 -6.16 -6.36 26.35
CA LEU A 70 -6.74 -5.42 25.38
C LEU A 70 -7.42 -4.21 26.06
N CYS A 71 -7.95 -4.40 27.27
CA CYS A 71 -8.58 -3.33 28.04
C CYS A 71 -7.58 -2.48 28.86
N GLY A 72 -6.43 -3.04 29.22
CA GLY A 72 -5.47 -2.43 30.15
C GLY A 72 -4.14 -2.01 29.54
N VAL A 73 -3.84 -2.38 28.29
CA VAL A 73 -2.57 -2.07 27.66
C VAL A 73 -2.49 -0.60 27.23
N THR A 74 -1.38 0.06 27.57
CA THR A 74 -1.09 1.45 27.25
C THR A 74 0.24 1.58 26.51
N SER A 75 0.41 2.68 25.79
CA SER A 75 1.66 3.02 25.12
C SER A 75 2.75 3.36 26.15
N LYS A 76 3.99 3.53 25.70
CA LYS A 76 5.10 3.98 26.57
C LYS A 76 4.80 5.32 27.26
N ASN A 77 3.94 6.14 26.67
CA ASN A 77 3.55 7.45 27.20
C ASN A 77 2.32 7.37 28.12
N GLY A 78 1.82 6.16 28.41
CA GLY A 78 0.61 5.96 29.20
C GLY A 78 -0.70 6.19 28.44
N GLU A 79 -0.63 6.47 27.14
CA GLU A 79 -1.82 6.71 26.30
C GLU A 79 -2.46 5.41 25.82
N TYR A 80 -3.74 5.47 25.45
CA TYR A 80 -4.44 4.35 24.82
C TYR A 80 -3.92 4.09 23.41
N TYR A 81 -3.76 2.81 23.07
CA TYR A 81 -3.60 2.41 21.67
C TYR A 81 -4.86 2.74 20.85
N SER A 82 -4.68 2.99 19.55
CA SER A 82 -5.82 3.21 18.65
C SER A 82 -6.72 1.96 18.56
N ARG A 83 -8.00 2.16 18.20
CA ARG A 83 -8.96 1.07 17.97
C ARG A 83 -8.44 0.05 16.93
N THR A 84 -7.74 0.52 15.91
CA THR A 84 -7.15 -0.33 14.87
C THR A 84 -5.97 -1.13 15.41
N SER A 85 -5.09 -0.49 16.20
CA SER A 85 -3.95 -1.13 16.84
C SER A 85 -4.39 -2.27 17.77
N LEU A 86 -5.44 -2.07 18.56
CA LEU A 86 -5.97 -3.12 19.45
C LEU A 86 -6.56 -4.31 18.67
N LYS A 87 -7.25 -4.06 17.55
CA LYS A 87 -7.72 -5.14 16.66
C LYS A 87 -6.53 -5.92 16.07
N ASN A 88 -5.46 -5.23 15.69
CA ASN A 88 -4.23 -5.85 15.20
C ASN A 88 -3.54 -6.67 16.30
N ALA A 89 -3.60 -6.23 17.55
CA ALA A 89 -3.10 -6.97 18.71
C ALA A 89 -3.86 -8.29 18.88
N LEU A 90 -5.19 -8.27 18.86
CA LEU A 90 -6.03 -9.47 18.93
C LEU A 90 -5.69 -10.47 17.81
N SER A 91 -5.57 -9.98 16.57
CA SER A 91 -5.17 -10.80 15.42
C SER A 91 -3.74 -11.34 15.51
N ALA A 92 -2.81 -10.59 16.11
CA ALA A 92 -1.46 -11.07 16.38
C ALA A 92 -1.44 -12.17 17.43
N ILE A 93 -2.08 -11.96 18.57
CA ILE A 93 -2.13 -12.94 19.67
C ILE A 93 -2.85 -14.21 19.22
N SER A 94 -3.95 -14.09 18.46
CA SER A 94 -4.67 -15.25 17.93
C SER A 94 -3.79 -16.09 17.00
N ARG A 95 -2.99 -15.47 16.13
CA ARG A 95 -2.06 -16.18 15.24
C ARG A 95 -0.92 -16.82 16.02
N TYR A 96 -0.35 -16.11 16.98
CA TYR A 96 0.68 -16.65 17.87
C TYR A 96 0.21 -17.93 18.57
N LEU A 97 -0.98 -17.92 19.19
CA LEU A 97 -1.52 -19.11 19.87
C LEU A 97 -1.76 -20.29 18.92
N GLN A 98 -2.21 -20.02 17.69
CA GLN A 98 -2.36 -21.06 16.66
C GLN A 98 -1.04 -21.72 16.26
N ASP A 99 0.06 -20.96 16.32
CA ASP A 99 1.39 -21.47 15.96
C ASP A 99 2.09 -22.17 17.12
N VAL A 100 1.96 -21.69 18.36
CA VAL A 100 2.78 -22.18 19.49
C VAL A 100 2.06 -23.10 20.47
N LYS A 101 0.71 -23.05 20.56
CA LYS A 101 -0.02 -23.83 21.58
C LYS A 101 -0.47 -25.19 20.99
N PRO A 102 0.01 -26.31 21.54
CA PRO A 102 -0.38 -27.64 21.06
C PRO A 102 -1.89 -27.85 21.15
N GLY A 103 -2.48 -28.33 20.05
CA GLY A 103 -3.92 -28.63 19.98
C GLY A 103 -4.84 -27.40 19.93
N TRP A 104 -4.30 -26.17 19.84
CA TRP A 104 -5.13 -24.96 19.74
C TRP A 104 -5.78 -24.86 18.36
N ARG A 105 -7.12 -24.94 18.32
CA ARG A 105 -7.92 -24.85 17.08
C ARG A 105 -8.80 -23.60 17.03
N TYR A 106 -8.72 -22.74 18.04
CA TYR A 106 -9.61 -21.62 18.19
C TYR A 106 -9.07 -20.35 17.51
N SER A 107 -10.00 -19.51 17.08
CA SER A 107 -9.73 -18.12 16.71
C SER A 107 -10.24 -17.23 17.84
N LEU A 108 -9.41 -16.33 18.37
CA LEU A 108 -9.86 -15.40 19.42
C LEU A 108 -10.94 -14.42 18.92
N HIS A 109 -11.20 -14.37 17.61
CA HIS A 109 -12.32 -13.63 17.01
C HIS A 109 -13.65 -14.38 17.04
N ASN A 110 -13.66 -15.67 17.40
CA ASN A 110 -14.89 -16.45 17.43
C ASN A 110 -15.72 -16.08 18.66
N LYS A 111 -16.81 -15.34 18.44
CA LYS A 111 -17.76 -14.91 19.48
C LYS A 111 -18.49 -16.04 20.20
N VAL A 112 -18.54 -17.24 19.61
CA VAL A 112 -19.15 -18.43 20.22
C VAL A 112 -18.17 -19.07 21.19
N ASP A 113 -16.90 -19.19 20.79
CA ASP A 113 -15.86 -19.77 21.64
C ASP A 113 -15.40 -18.81 22.73
N PHE A 114 -15.41 -17.49 22.48
CA PHE A 114 -14.92 -16.44 23.38
C PHE A 114 -15.93 -15.29 23.54
N PRO A 115 -17.10 -15.55 24.17
CA PRO A 115 -18.17 -14.56 24.29
C PRO A 115 -17.80 -13.37 25.20
N ASP A 116 -17.04 -13.60 26.27
CA ASP A 116 -16.65 -12.56 27.22
C ASP A 116 -15.61 -11.61 26.62
N LEU A 117 -14.62 -12.18 25.93
CA LEU A 117 -13.64 -11.39 25.18
C LEU A 117 -14.34 -10.53 24.12
N TYR A 118 -15.26 -11.12 23.36
CA TYR A 118 -16.00 -10.38 22.34
C TYR A 118 -16.81 -9.23 22.96
N ALA A 119 -17.63 -9.51 23.98
CA ALA A 119 -18.50 -8.52 24.60
C ALA A 119 -17.72 -7.34 25.21
N ARG A 120 -16.65 -7.64 25.95
CA ARG A 120 -15.84 -6.61 26.62
C ARG A 120 -15.00 -5.82 25.62
N PHE A 121 -14.41 -6.48 24.63
CA PHE A 121 -13.61 -5.79 23.61
C PHE A 121 -14.47 -4.92 22.70
N ASP A 122 -15.65 -5.39 22.27
CA ASP A 122 -16.60 -4.58 21.51
C ASP A 122 -17.08 -3.36 22.33
N GLY A 123 -17.39 -3.56 23.62
CA GLY A 123 -17.72 -2.49 24.56
C GLY A 123 -16.64 -1.42 24.66
N LEU A 124 -15.38 -1.83 24.82
CA LEU A 124 -14.22 -0.94 24.82
C LEU A 124 -14.13 -0.12 23.52
N LEU A 125 -14.19 -0.79 22.36
CA LEU A 125 -14.06 -0.11 21.06
C LEU A 125 -15.19 0.89 20.80
N LYS A 126 -16.41 0.61 21.30
CA LYS A 126 -17.56 1.53 21.25
C LYS A 126 -17.36 2.73 22.17
N ASP A 127 -16.89 2.51 23.40
CA ASP A 127 -16.62 3.58 24.35
C ASP A 127 -15.49 4.51 23.86
N MET A 128 -14.40 3.95 23.34
CA MET A 128 -13.33 4.72 22.71
C MET A 128 -13.84 5.60 21.56
N LYS A 129 -14.70 5.05 20.69
CA LYS A 129 -15.31 5.82 19.60
C LYS A 129 -16.20 6.94 20.14
N LYS A 130 -17.01 6.67 21.16
CA LYS A 130 -17.87 7.67 21.79
C LYS A 130 -17.07 8.82 22.41
N LYS A 131 -15.90 8.51 22.97
CA LYS A 131 -15.00 9.49 23.62
C LYS A 131 -14.01 10.16 22.65
N GLY A 132 -13.97 9.76 21.37
CA GLY A 132 -12.99 10.26 20.40
C GLY A 132 -11.54 9.84 20.69
N ILE A 133 -11.34 8.77 21.48
CA ILE A 133 -10.00 8.30 21.87
C ILE A 133 -9.39 7.45 20.76
N GLY A 134 -8.12 7.71 20.45
CA GLY A 134 -7.34 6.90 19.51
C GLY A 134 -7.85 6.99 18.08
N GLU A 135 -8.41 8.13 17.68
CA GLU A 135 -8.69 8.44 16.28
C GLU A 135 -7.38 8.66 15.53
N THR A 136 -7.15 7.86 14.49
CA THR A 136 -6.01 8.04 13.60
C THR A 136 -6.42 8.91 12.42
N LYS A 137 -5.60 9.91 12.13
CA LYS A 137 -5.77 10.71 10.94
C LYS A 137 -5.37 9.88 9.71
N SER A 138 -6.33 9.59 8.83
CA SER A 138 -6.04 8.95 7.55
C SER A 138 -5.06 9.80 6.72
N THR A 139 -4.32 9.18 5.81
CA THR A 139 -3.51 9.91 4.83
C THR A 139 -4.37 10.90 4.06
N ASP A 140 -3.82 12.05 3.69
CA ASP A 140 -4.51 13.06 2.90
C ASP A 140 -4.15 12.89 1.42
N GLY A 141 -5.12 13.09 0.52
CA GLY A 141 -4.88 13.12 -0.93
C GLY A 141 -4.52 14.53 -1.41
N LEU A 142 -4.20 14.64 -2.69
CA LEU A 142 -4.07 15.91 -3.41
C LEU A 142 -5.39 16.24 -4.13
N SER A 143 -5.61 17.53 -4.38
CA SER A 143 -6.66 18.03 -5.29
C SER A 143 -6.18 18.04 -6.74
N THR A 144 -7.12 18.08 -7.69
CA THR A 144 -6.83 18.16 -9.12
C THR A 144 -5.92 19.34 -9.49
N ASP A 145 -6.10 20.50 -8.81
CA ASP A 145 -5.27 21.69 -9.04
C ASP A 145 -3.83 21.49 -8.55
N GLU A 146 -3.65 20.84 -7.40
CA GLU A 146 -2.33 20.48 -6.89
C GLU A 146 -1.62 19.47 -7.80
N ILE A 147 -2.35 18.46 -8.31
CA ILE A 147 -1.83 17.50 -9.29
C ILE A 147 -1.36 18.23 -10.54
N ARG A 148 -2.18 19.15 -11.07
CA ARG A 148 -1.85 19.94 -12.27
C ARG A 148 -0.60 20.78 -12.04
N HIS A 149 -0.51 21.45 -10.90
CA HIS A 149 0.64 22.26 -10.51
C HIS A 149 1.93 21.42 -10.46
N ILE A 150 1.91 20.28 -9.77
CA ILE A 150 3.07 19.38 -9.63
C ILE A 150 3.57 18.92 -11.01
N ILE A 151 2.68 18.47 -11.90
CA ILE A 151 3.04 17.91 -13.21
C ILE A 151 3.66 18.97 -14.14
N GLN A 152 3.35 20.25 -13.93
CA GLN A 152 3.86 21.38 -14.70
C GLN A 152 5.09 22.05 -14.05
N HIS A 153 5.43 21.68 -12.81
CA HIS A 153 6.54 22.28 -12.08
C HIS A 153 7.91 21.82 -12.60
N GLU A 154 8.91 22.70 -12.58
CA GLU A 154 10.28 22.42 -13.04
C GLU A 154 10.96 21.26 -12.28
N THR A 155 10.54 21.01 -11.04
CA THR A 155 10.99 19.88 -10.21
C THR A 155 10.79 18.53 -10.91
N LEU A 156 9.76 18.42 -11.77
CA LEU A 156 9.42 17.20 -12.52
C LEU A 156 9.89 17.29 -13.99
N ASN A 157 10.84 18.18 -14.31
CA ASN A 157 11.33 18.39 -15.67
C ASN A 157 11.93 17.08 -16.24
N PRO A 158 11.37 16.53 -17.33
CA PRO A 158 11.82 15.25 -17.89
C PRO A 158 13.18 15.33 -18.58
N ASN A 159 13.71 16.54 -18.82
CA ASN A 159 15.04 16.74 -19.38
C ASN A 159 16.15 16.70 -18.30
N VAL A 160 15.77 16.65 -17.02
CA VAL A 160 16.69 16.47 -15.89
C VAL A 160 16.53 15.03 -15.38
N PRO A 161 17.61 14.24 -15.24
CA PRO A 161 17.49 12.83 -14.84
C PRO A 161 16.66 12.60 -13.56
N PHE A 162 16.88 13.42 -12.53
CA PHE A 162 16.13 13.32 -11.28
C PHE A 162 14.70 13.88 -11.40
N GLY A 163 14.48 14.91 -12.23
CA GLY A 163 13.15 15.43 -12.53
C GLY A 163 12.29 14.41 -13.28
N LEU A 164 12.89 13.70 -14.24
CA LEU A 164 12.28 12.55 -14.90
C LEU A 164 11.90 11.48 -13.88
N LEU A 165 12.82 11.06 -13.01
CA LEU A 165 12.53 10.05 -11.99
C LEU A 165 11.35 10.45 -11.08
N LYS A 166 11.29 11.71 -10.64
CA LYS A 166 10.18 12.23 -9.83
C LYS A 166 8.86 12.18 -10.59
N ARG A 167 8.87 12.60 -11.86
CA ARG A 167 7.67 12.60 -12.70
C ARG A 167 7.12 11.19 -12.91
N VAL A 168 8.01 10.28 -13.22
CA VAL A 168 7.78 8.85 -13.33
C VAL A 168 7.14 8.28 -12.07
N PHE A 169 7.76 8.55 -10.92
CA PHE A 169 7.28 8.05 -9.63
C PHE A 169 5.89 8.63 -9.31
N PHE A 170 5.71 9.92 -9.57
CA PHE A 170 4.43 10.60 -9.38
C PHE A 170 3.33 9.98 -10.25
N TRP A 171 3.61 9.69 -11.52
CA TRP A 171 2.66 9.02 -12.40
C TRP A 171 2.32 7.61 -11.95
N ILE A 172 3.30 6.81 -11.51
CA ILE A 172 3.05 5.50 -10.92
C ILE A 172 2.11 5.64 -9.72
N CYS A 173 2.30 6.65 -8.87
CA CYS A 173 1.43 6.91 -7.72
C CYS A 173 -0.01 7.28 -8.11
N ILE A 174 -0.18 8.18 -9.08
CA ILE A 174 -1.49 8.73 -9.47
C ILE A 174 -2.28 7.77 -10.39
N LEU A 175 -1.62 7.06 -11.29
CA LEU A 175 -2.27 6.18 -12.28
C LEU A 175 -2.25 4.71 -11.86
N GLY A 176 -1.18 4.26 -11.22
CA GLY A 176 -0.99 2.85 -10.82
C GLY A 176 -1.58 2.50 -9.45
N ALA A 177 -1.99 3.51 -8.68
CA ALA A 177 -2.52 3.42 -7.33
C ALA A 177 -1.80 2.36 -6.46
N PRO A 178 -0.45 2.37 -6.33
CA PRO A 178 0.26 1.36 -5.58
C PRO A 178 -0.05 1.49 -4.08
N ARG A 179 0.07 0.41 -3.33
CA ARG A 179 0.03 0.46 -1.85
C ARG A 179 1.38 0.90 -1.29
N GLY A 180 1.41 1.40 -0.05
CA GLY A 180 2.63 1.84 0.66
C GLY A 180 3.87 0.99 0.41
N GLY A 181 3.77 -0.33 0.64
CA GLY A 181 4.88 -1.27 0.41
C GLY A 181 5.25 -1.53 -1.05
N GLU A 182 4.32 -1.35 -1.99
CA GLU A 182 4.55 -1.55 -3.43
C GLU A 182 5.48 -0.45 -3.99
N HIS A 183 5.48 0.75 -3.39
CA HIS A 183 6.38 1.85 -3.79
C HIS A 183 7.85 1.59 -3.46
N VAL A 184 8.13 0.84 -2.39
CA VAL A 184 9.50 0.66 -1.89
C VAL A 184 10.31 -0.23 -2.82
N ASN A 185 9.66 -1.22 -3.46
CA ASN A 185 10.31 -2.24 -4.29
C ASN A 185 10.04 -2.07 -5.79
N LEU A 186 9.76 -0.85 -6.26
CA LEU A 186 9.50 -0.59 -7.69
C LEU A 186 10.74 -0.94 -8.54
N LEU A 187 10.52 -1.80 -9.54
CA LEU A 187 11.53 -2.19 -10.51
C LEU A 187 11.19 -1.63 -11.89
N ALA A 188 12.24 -1.24 -12.61
CA ALA A 188 12.16 -0.84 -14.01
C ALA A 188 11.45 -1.87 -14.90
N SER A 189 11.68 -3.17 -14.64
CA SER A 189 11.08 -4.29 -15.39
C SER A 189 9.56 -4.37 -15.28
N GLN A 190 8.95 -3.65 -14.35
CA GLN A 190 7.50 -3.56 -14.20
C GLN A 190 6.87 -2.57 -15.18
N LEU A 191 7.66 -1.78 -15.90
CA LEU A 191 7.18 -0.86 -16.92
C LEU A 191 7.48 -1.44 -18.29
N ALA A 192 6.45 -1.59 -19.13
CA ALA A 192 6.59 -2.08 -20.49
C ALA A 192 6.02 -1.05 -21.48
N ASP A 193 6.85 -0.62 -22.43
CA ASP A 193 6.43 0.25 -23.52
C ASP A 193 5.44 -0.47 -24.45
N THR A 194 4.46 0.27 -24.94
CA THR A 194 3.47 -0.16 -25.93
C THR A 194 3.21 0.95 -26.96
N PRO A 195 2.56 0.68 -28.09
CA PRO A 195 2.11 1.72 -29.01
C PRO A 195 1.15 2.73 -28.36
N ASP A 196 0.38 2.29 -27.36
CA ASP A 196 -0.68 3.07 -26.71
C ASP A 196 -0.24 3.66 -25.35
N GLY A 197 1.07 3.73 -25.07
CA GLY A 197 1.62 4.24 -23.81
C GLY A 197 2.45 3.20 -23.07
N ILE A 198 2.31 3.12 -21.75
CA ILE A 198 3.06 2.20 -20.89
C ILE A 198 2.12 1.25 -20.15
N ILE A 199 2.49 -0.02 -20.02
CA ILE A 199 1.85 -0.94 -19.08
C ILE A 199 2.69 -1.01 -17.80
N PHE A 200 2.07 -0.68 -16.68
CA PHE A 200 2.61 -0.95 -15.35
C PHE A 200 2.13 -2.30 -14.83
N LYS A 201 3.06 -3.23 -14.68
CA LYS A 201 2.83 -4.61 -14.23
C LYS A 201 3.02 -4.71 -12.73
N LYS A 202 1.93 -4.98 -12.02
CA LYS A 202 1.92 -5.24 -10.59
C LYS A 202 1.84 -6.75 -10.38
N GLY A 203 2.99 -7.35 -10.06
CA GLY A 203 3.09 -8.75 -9.66
C GLY A 203 2.50 -8.99 -8.27
N GLN A 204 3.27 -9.50 -7.32
CA GLN A 204 2.78 -9.78 -5.97
C GLN A 204 2.25 -8.50 -5.27
N GLN A 205 0.96 -8.51 -4.93
CA GLN A 205 0.26 -7.45 -4.21
C GLN A 205 -0.15 -7.90 -2.82
N LYS A 206 -0.40 -6.97 -1.90
CA LYS A 206 -0.82 -7.27 -0.50
C LYS A 206 -1.89 -8.37 -0.39
N ASN A 207 -2.88 -8.35 -1.28
CA ASN A 207 -4.01 -9.28 -1.27
C ASN A 207 -3.91 -10.37 -2.35
N ASP A 208 -2.83 -10.37 -3.11
CA ASP A 208 -2.60 -11.30 -4.20
C ASP A 208 -1.11 -11.66 -4.24
N GLN A 209 -0.74 -12.64 -3.42
CA GLN A 209 0.63 -13.14 -3.30
C GLN A 209 0.91 -14.31 -4.25
N GLY A 210 -0.07 -14.70 -5.10
CA GLY A 210 0.01 -15.90 -5.94
C GLY A 210 -0.16 -17.21 -5.17
N GLY A 211 -0.77 -17.17 -3.98
CA GLY A 211 -1.10 -18.36 -3.18
C GLY A 211 -2.27 -19.15 -3.77
N VAL A 212 -2.78 -20.14 -3.02
CA VAL A 212 -3.89 -21.02 -3.45
C VAL A 212 -5.11 -20.23 -3.93
N ASP A 213 -5.45 -19.15 -3.22
CA ASP A 213 -6.57 -18.26 -3.55
C ASP A 213 -6.14 -16.98 -4.31
N GLY A 214 -4.88 -16.92 -4.76
CA GLY A 214 -4.31 -15.79 -5.48
C GLY A 214 -4.69 -15.79 -6.96
N ASN A 215 -4.47 -14.66 -7.63
CA ASN A 215 -4.63 -14.59 -9.06
C ASN A 215 -3.43 -15.24 -9.76
N GLN A 216 -3.70 -15.84 -10.92
CA GLN A 216 -2.65 -16.44 -11.74
C GLN A 216 -1.85 -15.38 -12.53
N PHE A 217 -2.44 -14.21 -12.75
CA PHE A 217 -1.91 -13.17 -13.62
C PHE A 217 -1.60 -11.89 -12.85
N ASP A 218 -0.49 -11.24 -13.22
CA ASP A 218 -0.16 -9.89 -12.78
C ASP A 218 -1.28 -8.92 -13.11
N LEU A 219 -1.52 -7.95 -12.22
CA LEU A 219 -2.40 -6.83 -12.54
C LEU A 219 -1.65 -5.85 -13.44
N ASN A 220 -2.13 -5.71 -14.66
CA ASN A 220 -1.57 -4.78 -15.64
C ASN A 220 -2.42 -3.50 -15.69
N ILE A 221 -1.78 -2.36 -15.44
CA ILE A 221 -2.43 -1.05 -15.49
C ILE A 221 -1.89 -0.29 -16.70
N PRO A 222 -2.73 -0.03 -17.73
CA PRO A 222 -2.32 0.77 -18.87
C PRO A 222 -2.29 2.25 -18.49
N PHE A 223 -1.11 2.86 -18.59
CA PHE A 223 -0.92 4.30 -18.49
C PHE A 223 -1.06 4.89 -19.89
N PRO A 224 -1.94 5.88 -20.09
CA PRO A 224 -2.07 6.55 -21.37
C PRO A 224 -0.76 7.28 -21.72
N PRO A 225 -0.52 7.57 -23.01
CA PRO A 225 0.63 8.37 -23.40
C PRO A 225 0.49 9.79 -22.83
N ASP A 226 1.61 10.48 -22.62
CA ASP A 226 1.56 11.90 -22.31
C ASP A 226 0.82 12.65 -23.44
N PRO A 227 0.11 13.76 -23.11
CA PRO A 227 -0.44 14.64 -24.13
C PRO A 227 0.63 15.08 -25.16
N PRO A 228 0.24 15.31 -26.43
CA PRO A 228 1.16 15.77 -27.47
C PRO A 228 1.98 16.99 -27.00
N GLY A 229 3.30 16.93 -27.18
CA GLY A 229 4.23 18.00 -26.80
C GLY A 229 4.85 17.90 -25.39
N ILE A 230 4.38 16.98 -24.54
CA ILE A 230 4.92 16.80 -23.18
C ILE A 230 5.92 15.63 -23.10
N ALA A 231 5.81 14.62 -23.98
CA ALA A 231 6.78 13.54 -24.28
C ALA A 231 7.74 13.12 -23.14
N ALA A 232 7.22 12.95 -21.93
CA ALA A 232 8.01 12.84 -20.72
C ALA A 232 8.18 11.38 -20.29
N ILE A 233 7.13 10.58 -20.46
CA ILE A 233 7.17 9.12 -20.48
C ILE A 233 7.24 8.69 -21.96
N ALA A 234 8.34 9.03 -22.62
CA ALA A 234 8.59 8.59 -24.00
C ALA A 234 9.26 7.21 -23.99
N GLN A 235 8.91 6.39 -25.00
CA GLN A 235 9.53 5.10 -25.27
C GLN A 235 11.07 5.23 -25.26
N GLY A 236 11.75 4.27 -24.62
CA GLY A 236 13.21 4.16 -24.68
C GLY A 236 14.05 5.11 -23.79
N LYS A 237 13.48 5.78 -22.77
CA LYS A 237 14.19 6.76 -21.91
C LYS A 237 14.54 6.33 -20.47
N TRP A 238 14.54 5.05 -20.15
CA TRP A 238 14.78 4.56 -18.78
C TRP A 238 16.05 3.70 -18.83
N TYR A 239 16.95 3.66 -17.83
CA TYR A 239 16.73 3.14 -16.48
C TYR A 239 17.83 3.53 -15.47
N ARG A 240 17.50 3.39 -14.18
CA ARG A 240 18.42 2.91 -13.14
C ARG A 240 18.10 1.43 -12.93
N ASP A 241 19.08 0.53 -13.07
CA ASP A 241 18.89 -0.93 -12.86
C ASP A 241 18.78 -1.34 -11.38
N LYS A 242 18.67 -0.34 -10.48
CA LYS A 242 18.54 -0.53 -9.04
C LYS A 242 17.20 -0.02 -8.57
N GLN A 243 16.67 -0.69 -7.55
CA GLN A 243 15.44 -0.36 -6.85
C GLN A 243 15.30 1.16 -6.58
N ILE A 244 14.16 1.73 -6.93
CA ILE A 244 13.81 3.12 -6.60
C ILE A 244 13.26 3.13 -5.16
N ALA A 245 14.15 2.88 -4.19
CA ALA A 245 13.77 2.81 -2.77
C ALA A 245 13.62 4.21 -2.18
N ILE A 246 12.42 4.81 -2.24
CA ILE A 246 12.21 6.17 -1.71
C ILE A 246 10.92 6.23 -0.89
N ARG A 247 11.07 6.01 0.42
CA ARG A 247 9.97 5.96 1.40
C ARG A 247 9.17 7.27 1.47
N SER A 248 9.79 8.40 1.10
CA SER A 248 9.23 9.75 1.26
C SER A 248 9.10 10.55 -0.06
N MET A 249 9.34 9.95 -1.24
CA MET A 249 9.41 10.70 -2.50
C MET A 249 8.14 11.50 -2.80
N PHE A 250 6.96 10.96 -2.52
CA PHE A 250 5.71 11.70 -2.75
C PHE A 250 5.65 12.99 -1.91
N LYS A 251 6.05 12.90 -0.64
CA LYS A 251 6.13 14.05 0.27
C LYS A 251 7.20 15.04 -0.19
N THR A 252 8.37 14.55 -0.61
CA THR A 252 9.46 15.39 -1.17
C THR A 252 8.99 16.17 -2.38
N ILE A 253 8.31 15.52 -3.33
CA ILE A 253 7.75 16.18 -4.52
C ILE A 253 6.76 17.28 -4.12
N CYS A 254 5.86 17.01 -3.17
CA CYS A 254 4.91 18.02 -2.69
C CYS A 254 5.63 19.24 -2.11
N VAL A 255 6.65 19.03 -1.27
CA VAL A 255 7.44 20.12 -0.67
C VAL A 255 8.19 20.93 -1.73
N GLU A 256 8.91 20.28 -2.64
CA GLU A 256 9.69 20.95 -3.69
C GLU A 256 8.82 21.66 -4.73
N CYS A 257 7.56 21.26 -4.88
CA CYS A 257 6.59 21.97 -5.73
C CYS A 257 5.82 23.04 -4.97
N ASN A 258 6.20 23.35 -3.72
CA ASN A 258 5.57 24.35 -2.86
C ASN A 258 4.08 24.08 -2.58
N ILE A 259 3.69 22.80 -2.46
CA ILE A 259 2.36 22.41 -1.99
C ILE A 259 2.27 22.63 -0.47
N ASP A 260 1.22 23.29 -0.01
CA ASP A 260 0.99 23.42 1.44
C ASP A 260 0.57 22.07 2.04
N ILE A 261 1.53 21.44 2.73
CA ILE A 261 1.33 20.19 3.45
C ILE A 261 1.12 20.39 4.96
N LYS A 262 1.03 21.64 5.45
CA LYS A 262 0.92 21.92 6.88
C LYS A 262 -0.36 21.30 7.43
N GLY A 263 -0.18 20.49 8.49
CA GLY A 263 -1.28 19.77 9.12
C GLY A 263 -1.87 18.64 8.27
N ARG A 264 -1.28 18.26 7.13
CA ARG A 264 -1.72 17.12 6.29
C ARG A 264 -0.82 15.90 6.52
N ASN A 265 -1.43 14.72 6.50
CA ASN A 265 -0.72 13.45 6.55
C ASN A 265 -0.38 13.00 5.12
N ILE A 266 0.74 13.52 4.58
CA ILE A 266 1.21 13.22 3.22
C ILE A 266 2.32 12.17 3.23
N CYS A 267 2.10 11.08 2.51
CA CYS A 267 3.08 10.00 2.31
C CYS A 267 2.88 9.34 0.92
N ASN A 268 3.63 8.30 0.59
CA ASN A 268 3.46 7.61 -0.71
C ASN A 268 2.02 7.08 -0.92
N HIS A 269 1.37 6.60 0.16
CA HIS A 269 -0.03 6.15 0.12
C HIS A 269 -1.04 7.28 -0.16
N SER A 270 -0.65 8.55 -0.01
CA SER A 270 -1.44 9.69 -0.49
C SER A 270 -1.65 9.65 -1.99
N GLY A 271 -0.70 9.11 -2.76
CA GLY A 271 -0.85 8.92 -4.21
C GLY A 271 -2.02 8.00 -4.56
N ARG A 272 -2.12 6.85 -3.87
CA ARG A 272 -3.25 5.93 -4.01
C ARG A 272 -4.57 6.58 -3.65
N LYS A 273 -4.63 7.31 -2.54
CA LYS A 273 -5.85 8.01 -2.12
C LYS A 273 -6.28 9.06 -3.15
N THR A 274 -5.32 9.81 -3.67
CA THR A 274 -5.54 10.80 -4.74
C THR A 274 -6.10 10.14 -5.99
N SER A 275 -5.50 9.03 -6.45
CA SER A 275 -5.97 8.25 -7.60
C SER A 275 -7.43 7.82 -7.46
N ILE A 276 -7.80 7.25 -6.31
CA ILE A 276 -9.16 6.77 -6.07
C ILE A 276 -10.17 7.93 -5.99
N PHE A 277 -9.78 9.07 -5.41
CA PHE A 277 -10.62 10.26 -5.40
C PHE A 277 -10.86 10.80 -6.81
N GLU A 278 -9.83 10.92 -7.64
CA GLU A 278 -9.98 11.37 -9.03
C GLU A 278 -10.88 10.43 -9.83
N LEU A 279 -10.71 9.10 -9.68
CA LEU A 279 -11.61 8.13 -10.32
C LEU A 279 -13.07 8.30 -9.88
N PHE A 280 -13.29 8.56 -8.59
CA PHE A 280 -14.63 8.80 -8.04
C PHE A 280 -15.24 10.10 -8.56
N ASP A 281 -14.48 11.19 -8.56
CA ASP A 281 -14.91 12.52 -9.00
C ASP A 281 -15.21 12.56 -10.51
N LEU A 282 -14.47 11.78 -11.30
CA LEU A 282 -14.73 11.55 -12.73
C LEU A 282 -15.95 10.66 -13.00
N GLY A 283 -16.58 10.10 -11.96
CA GLY A 283 -17.72 9.20 -12.10
C GLY A 283 -17.38 7.84 -12.71
N ILE A 284 -16.13 7.38 -12.57
CA ILE A 284 -15.70 6.08 -13.08
C ILE A 284 -16.45 4.97 -12.34
N PRO A 285 -17.00 3.97 -13.05
CA PRO A 285 -17.67 2.83 -12.43
C PRO A 285 -16.80 2.10 -11.40
N GLU A 286 -17.41 1.69 -10.28
CA GLU A 286 -16.70 1.04 -9.16
C GLU A 286 -15.92 -0.20 -9.60
N ASN A 287 -16.46 -1.02 -10.49
CA ASN A 287 -15.77 -2.21 -11.00
C ASN A 287 -14.47 -1.85 -11.75
N THR A 288 -14.49 -0.80 -12.57
CA THR A 288 -13.30 -0.29 -13.26
C THR A 288 -12.30 0.30 -12.27
N GLY A 289 -12.78 1.11 -11.31
CA GLY A 289 -11.92 1.68 -10.27
C GLY A 289 -11.26 0.62 -9.39
N MET A 290 -12.00 -0.43 -9.03
CA MET A 290 -11.50 -1.60 -8.29
C MET A 290 -10.45 -2.38 -9.09
N ALA A 291 -10.68 -2.59 -10.40
CA ALA A 291 -9.73 -3.25 -11.28
C ALA A 291 -8.40 -2.48 -11.37
N ILE A 292 -8.45 -1.15 -11.53
CA ILE A 292 -7.24 -0.30 -11.55
C ILE A 292 -6.51 -0.35 -10.21
N THR A 293 -7.25 -0.27 -9.09
CA THR A 293 -6.67 -0.10 -7.76
C THR A 293 -6.38 -1.42 -7.03
N GLY A 294 -6.73 -2.57 -7.62
CA GLY A 294 -6.52 -3.90 -7.04
C GLY A 294 -7.30 -4.12 -5.73
N HIS A 295 -8.54 -3.63 -5.65
CA HIS A 295 -9.43 -3.95 -4.52
C HIS A 295 -10.28 -5.20 -4.85
N HIS A 296 -10.31 -6.16 -3.92
CA HIS A 296 -11.14 -7.37 -4.05
C HIS A 296 -12.53 -7.21 -3.42
N SER A 297 -12.73 -6.16 -2.62
CA SER A 297 -13.98 -5.89 -1.93
C SER A 297 -14.49 -4.48 -2.27
N VAL A 298 -15.80 -4.36 -2.47
CA VAL A 298 -16.47 -3.07 -2.65
C VAL A 298 -16.31 -2.21 -1.39
N GLY A 299 -16.37 -2.84 -0.20
CA GLY A 299 -16.19 -2.17 1.08
C GLY A 299 -14.83 -1.47 1.19
N GLY A 300 -13.76 -2.16 0.78
CA GLY A 300 -12.41 -1.60 0.80
C GLY A 300 -12.20 -0.49 -0.20
N TYR A 301 -12.77 -0.59 -1.39
CA TYR A 301 -12.74 0.52 -2.35
C TYR A 301 -13.52 1.75 -1.82
N ARG A 302 -14.74 1.55 -1.31
CA ARG A 302 -15.57 2.60 -0.72
C ARG A 302 -14.99 3.18 0.57
N ALA A 303 -14.01 2.54 1.20
CA ALA A 303 -13.29 3.14 2.32
C ALA A 303 -12.54 4.41 1.88
N TYR A 304 -12.10 4.44 0.62
CA TYR A 304 -11.45 5.56 -0.06
C TYR A 304 -12.46 6.39 -0.85
N ALA A 305 -13.22 5.78 -1.76
CA ALA A 305 -14.16 6.45 -2.67
C ALA A 305 -15.42 6.93 -1.93
N LYS A 306 -15.29 8.04 -1.18
CA LYS A 306 -16.36 8.61 -0.36
C LYS A 306 -16.70 10.03 -0.81
N PRO A 307 -17.99 10.41 -0.81
CA PRO A 307 -18.39 11.79 -1.01
C PRO A 307 -17.71 12.73 0.00
N ASN A 308 -16.92 13.67 -0.51
CA ASN A 308 -16.39 14.79 0.27
C ASN A 308 -17.52 15.80 0.63
N ASN A 309 -17.18 16.83 1.39
CA ASN A 309 -18.17 17.84 1.78
C ASN A 309 -18.72 18.65 0.61
N SER A 310 -17.99 18.78 -0.50
CA SER A 310 -18.49 19.42 -1.72
C SER A 310 -19.63 18.61 -2.34
N HIS A 311 -19.41 17.31 -2.57
CA HIS A 311 -20.44 16.40 -3.08
C HIS A 311 -21.68 16.39 -2.18
N LYS A 312 -21.49 16.35 -0.86
CA LYS A 312 -22.60 16.40 0.10
C LYS A 312 -23.35 17.73 0.02
N ARG A 313 -22.64 18.86 -0.06
CA ARG A 313 -23.26 20.18 -0.20
C ARG A 313 -24.03 20.32 -1.50
N GLU A 314 -23.48 19.84 -2.61
CA GLU A 314 -24.15 19.85 -3.92
C GLU A 314 -25.44 19.03 -3.88
N ALA A 315 -25.38 17.80 -3.34
CA ALA A 315 -26.55 16.95 -3.18
C ALA A 315 -27.64 17.61 -2.30
N LEU A 316 -27.25 18.21 -1.18
CA LEU A 316 -28.17 18.94 -0.31
C LEU A 316 -28.71 20.22 -0.96
N SER A 317 -27.90 20.91 -1.77
CA SER A 317 -28.33 22.07 -2.55
C SER A 317 -29.41 21.67 -3.57
N GLY A 318 -29.31 20.47 -4.15
CA GLY A 318 -30.37 19.91 -5.00
C GLY A 318 -31.72 19.76 -4.28
N ILE A 319 -31.72 19.40 -2.98
CA ILE A 319 -32.94 19.34 -2.16
C ILE A 319 -33.49 20.75 -1.96
N VAL A 320 -32.64 21.72 -1.58
CA VAL A 320 -33.03 23.12 -1.38
C VAL A 320 -33.61 23.72 -2.67
N ASN A 321 -32.96 23.51 -3.81
CA ASN A 321 -33.41 24.00 -5.11
C ASN A 321 -34.79 23.43 -5.48
N ARG A 322 -35.00 22.13 -5.25
CA ARG A 322 -36.31 21.49 -5.45
C ARG A 322 -37.40 22.11 -4.57
N LEU A 323 -37.11 22.37 -3.29
CA LEU A 323 -38.07 22.99 -2.37
C LEU A 323 -38.42 24.43 -2.79
N ASN A 324 -37.47 25.14 -3.40
CA ASN A 324 -37.65 26.51 -3.87
C ASN A 324 -38.23 26.62 -5.30
N GLY A 325 -38.61 25.51 -5.93
CA GLY A 325 -39.12 25.50 -7.32
C GLY A 325 -38.08 25.90 -8.37
N LEU A 326 -36.78 25.85 -8.04
CA LEU A 326 -35.68 26.15 -8.95
C LEU A 326 -35.36 24.91 -9.82
N PRO A 327 -34.96 25.12 -11.09
CA PRO A 327 -34.53 24.01 -11.93
C PRO A 327 -33.34 23.28 -11.30
N LEU A 328 -33.37 21.96 -11.38
CA LEU A 328 -32.23 21.14 -10.97
C LEU A 328 -31.03 21.52 -11.85
N LEU A 329 -29.87 21.75 -11.23
CA LEU A 329 -28.61 21.85 -11.97
C LEU A 329 -28.44 20.56 -12.80
N PRO A 330 -27.98 20.65 -14.06
CA PRO A 330 -27.74 19.46 -14.86
C PRO A 330 -26.71 18.59 -14.13
N SER A 331 -27.17 17.47 -13.57
CA SER A 331 -26.29 16.46 -12.98
C SER A 331 -25.31 15.98 -14.06
N LEU A 332 -24.04 15.81 -13.69
CA LEU A 332 -23.17 14.87 -14.41
C LEU A 332 -23.93 13.55 -14.57
N ASN A 333 -24.33 13.25 -15.80
CA ASN A 333 -25.26 12.16 -16.14
C ASN A 333 -24.76 10.82 -15.58
N THR A 334 -25.41 10.33 -14.53
CA THR A 334 -25.38 8.90 -14.18
C THR A 334 -26.78 8.33 -14.34
N THR A 335 -27.13 8.01 -15.59
CA THR A 335 -28.28 7.15 -15.91
C THR A 335 -28.06 5.76 -15.34
N SER A 336 -28.46 5.53 -14.08
CA SER A 336 -28.84 4.20 -13.60
C SER A 336 -30.35 4.12 -13.60
N LYS A 337 -30.93 3.53 -14.66
CA LYS A 337 -32.33 3.10 -14.67
C LYS A 337 -32.55 2.18 -13.46
N ARG A 338 -33.40 2.60 -12.52
CA ARG A 338 -33.89 1.73 -11.45
C ARG A 338 -34.62 0.55 -12.09
N LYS A 339 -34.01 -0.63 -12.09
CA LYS A 339 -34.76 -1.89 -11.99
C LYS A 339 -34.77 -2.24 -10.50
N ASN A 340 -35.90 -2.00 -9.86
CA ASN A 340 -36.20 -2.57 -8.55
C ASN A 340 -36.36 -4.09 -8.71
N SER A 341 -35.35 -4.84 -8.29
CA SER A 341 -35.53 -6.21 -7.83
C SER A 341 -34.60 -6.40 -6.64
N ILE A 342 -35.15 -6.15 -5.46
CA ILE A 342 -34.53 -6.50 -4.19
C ILE A 342 -34.67 -8.02 -4.07
N ASN A 343 -33.56 -8.75 -4.20
CA ASN A 343 -33.44 -10.08 -3.62
C ASN A 343 -32.73 -9.90 -2.27
N GLU A 344 -33.54 -9.86 -1.21
CA GLU A 344 -33.10 -10.07 0.17
C GLU A 344 -32.71 -11.54 0.33
N SER A 345 -31.45 -11.90 0.13
CA SER A 345 -30.96 -13.21 0.60
C SER A 345 -29.48 -13.29 0.99
N ASP A 346 -28.65 -12.27 0.82
CA ASP A 346 -27.21 -12.37 1.16
C ASP A 346 -26.79 -11.59 2.42
N PHE A 347 -27.74 -11.32 3.33
CA PHE A 347 -27.44 -10.75 4.65
C PHE A 347 -27.13 -11.86 5.67
N SER A 348 -26.15 -12.72 5.39
CA SER A 348 -25.60 -13.67 6.37
C SER A 348 -24.29 -14.29 5.87
N GLN A 349 -23.20 -13.54 5.95
CA GLN A 349 -21.86 -14.02 6.36
C GLN A 349 -20.92 -12.82 6.42
N SER A 350 -21.03 -12.04 7.50
CA SER A 350 -20.00 -11.07 7.84
C SER A 350 -18.76 -11.83 8.33
N ILE A 351 -17.90 -12.28 7.41
CA ILE A 351 -16.51 -12.51 7.75
C ILE A 351 -15.94 -11.12 8.06
N SER A 352 -15.61 -10.90 9.32
CA SER A 352 -14.92 -9.71 9.80
C SER A 352 -13.49 -9.69 9.24
N ILE A 353 -13.35 -9.32 7.96
CA ILE A 353 -12.06 -8.90 7.43
C ILE A 353 -11.84 -7.47 7.92
N SER A 354 -11.11 -7.34 9.02
CA SER A 354 -10.58 -6.05 9.46
C SER A 354 -9.57 -5.58 8.41
N GLU A 355 -10.00 -4.76 7.46
CA GLU A 355 -9.11 -3.98 6.61
C GLU A 355 -8.45 -2.89 7.47
N SER A 356 -7.42 -3.29 8.22
CA SER A 356 -6.53 -2.39 8.92
C SER A 356 -5.38 -2.03 7.98
N ASP A 357 -5.45 -0.84 7.39
CA ASP A 357 -4.28 -0.18 6.83
C ASP A 357 -3.47 0.40 7.99
N SER A 358 -2.62 -0.44 8.57
CA SER A 358 -1.51 0.02 9.41
C SER A 358 -0.24 -0.12 8.58
N ASP A 359 0.06 0.91 7.80
CA ASP A 359 1.43 1.14 7.39
C ASP A 359 2.27 1.43 8.64
N PHE A 360 3.49 0.95 8.58
CA PHE A 360 4.47 0.89 9.66
C PHE A 360 4.90 2.31 10.06
N ASP A 361 4.32 2.86 11.13
CA ASP A 361 4.90 4.02 11.83
C ASP A 361 6.18 3.56 12.53
N VAL A 362 7.30 3.67 11.83
CA VAL A 362 8.62 3.79 12.46
C VAL A 362 8.80 5.25 12.79
N ASP A 363 9.03 5.49 14.07
CA ASP A 363 9.55 6.73 14.61
C ASP A 363 10.85 7.07 13.87
N GLU A 364 10.78 8.02 12.93
CA GLU A 364 11.84 8.35 11.98
C GLU A 364 12.65 9.54 12.52
N SER A 365 13.67 9.23 13.31
CA SER A 365 14.78 10.14 13.58
C SER A 365 16.09 9.53 13.06
N GLN A 366 16.28 9.54 11.74
CA GLN A 366 17.60 9.42 11.14
C GLN A 366 17.59 10.17 9.80
N GLU A 367 18.13 11.39 9.83
CA GLU A 367 18.52 12.14 8.64
C GLU A 367 19.73 11.43 8.01
N ASP A 368 19.51 10.73 6.89
CA ASP A 368 20.62 10.34 6.02
C ASP A 368 20.91 11.50 5.05
N SER A 369 21.95 12.24 5.37
CA SER A 369 22.54 13.28 4.50
C SER A 369 23.10 12.65 3.22
N ILE A 370 22.59 13.04 2.05
CA ILE A 370 23.14 12.65 0.74
C ILE A 370 24.31 13.58 0.39
N SER A 371 25.54 13.08 0.50
CA SER A 371 26.74 13.71 -0.07
C SER A 371 27.26 12.91 -1.27
N ASN A 372 27.11 13.47 -2.48
CA ASN A 372 28.17 13.69 -3.49
C ASN A 372 27.57 13.84 -4.90
N VAL A 373 27.81 15.01 -5.48
CA VAL A 373 27.43 15.44 -6.82
C VAL A 373 28.69 15.36 -7.69
N SER A 374 28.98 14.21 -8.31
CA SER A 374 29.98 14.13 -9.38
C SER A 374 30.01 12.75 -10.09
N SER A 375 28.96 12.40 -10.83
CA SER A 375 29.08 11.60 -12.08
C SER A 375 27.72 11.35 -12.72
N PHE A 376 27.27 12.27 -13.57
CA PHE A 376 26.15 12.01 -14.47
C PHE A 376 26.55 12.44 -15.88
N CYS A 377 26.41 11.54 -16.84
CA CYS A 377 26.52 11.85 -18.27
C CYS A 377 25.15 11.65 -18.91
N THR A 378 24.77 12.58 -19.77
CA THR A 378 23.60 12.47 -20.64
C THR A 378 23.86 11.49 -21.79
N ALA A 379 22.80 10.91 -22.35
CA ALA A 379 22.92 10.01 -23.52
C ALA A 379 23.62 10.70 -24.71
N LYS A 380 23.47 12.01 -24.83
CA LYS A 380 24.16 12.83 -25.85
C LYS A 380 25.68 12.87 -25.62
N GLU A 381 26.13 13.07 -24.38
CA GLU A 381 27.56 13.13 -24.02
C GLU A 381 28.30 11.78 -24.19
N ILE A 382 27.58 10.67 -24.05
CA ILE A 382 28.13 9.32 -24.30
C ILE A 382 28.30 9.07 -25.80
N MET A 383 27.37 9.57 -26.62
CA MET A 383 27.41 9.41 -28.08
C MET A 383 28.49 10.25 -28.75
N GLU A 384 28.77 11.46 -28.25
CA GLU A 384 29.83 12.33 -28.78
C GLU A 384 31.24 11.83 -28.40
N LYS A 385 31.41 11.21 -27.23
CA LYS A 385 32.68 10.57 -26.81
C LYS A 385 32.99 9.28 -27.56
N GLY A 386 31.98 8.59 -28.09
CA GLY A 386 32.15 7.35 -28.87
C GLY A 386 32.77 7.54 -30.26
N SER A 387 32.95 8.78 -30.72
CA SER A 387 33.54 9.07 -32.03
C SER A 387 35.04 9.37 -31.98
N CYS A 388 35.67 9.36 -30.80
CA CYS A 388 37.11 9.52 -30.64
C CYS A 388 37.62 8.50 -29.60
N ILE A 389 38.73 7.82 -29.95
CA ILE A 389 39.63 7.01 -29.11
C ILE A 389 39.70 5.54 -29.57
N ASN A 390 40.44 5.35 -30.67
CA ASN A 390 41.41 4.27 -30.80
C ASN A 390 42.75 4.82 -30.30
N SER A 391 43.25 4.41 -29.14
CA SER A 391 44.69 4.19 -28.80
C SER A 391 45.01 4.25 -27.28
N ALA A 392 45.51 3.11 -26.78
CA ALA A 392 46.58 2.88 -25.79
C ALA A 392 46.54 3.38 -24.31
N SER A 393 46.67 2.36 -23.43
CA SER A 393 47.56 2.18 -22.23
C SER A 393 47.26 2.75 -20.82
N HIS A 394 46.86 1.80 -19.94
CA HIS A 394 47.25 1.50 -18.53
C HIS A 394 47.40 2.61 -17.45
N ALA A 395 46.48 2.62 -16.47
CA ALA A 395 46.65 2.63 -14.99
C ALA A 395 45.27 2.85 -14.28
N PRO A 396 45.19 2.78 -12.94
CA PRO A 396 44.59 1.71 -12.12
C PRO A 396 43.05 1.60 -12.18
N GLU A 397 42.50 0.46 -11.75
CA GLU A 397 41.06 0.15 -11.69
C GLU A 397 40.26 1.19 -10.88
N GLU A 398 39.75 2.19 -11.60
CA GLU A 398 38.46 2.80 -11.29
C GLU A 398 37.38 1.86 -11.81
N ASP A 399 36.35 1.57 -10.99
CA ASP A 399 35.14 0.86 -11.39
C ASP A 399 34.40 1.66 -12.49
N HIS A 400 34.88 1.55 -13.71
CA HIS A 400 34.27 2.13 -14.89
C HIS A 400 32.99 1.34 -15.19
N ILE A 401 31.85 2.01 -14.98
CA ILE A 401 30.51 1.51 -15.23
C ILE A 401 30.34 1.23 -16.73
N ILE A 402 30.32 -0.05 -17.11
CA ILE A 402 30.09 -0.49 -18.49
C ILE A 402 28.58 -0.53 -18.77
N MET A 403 28.11 0.31 -19.68
CA MET A 403 26.76 0.25 -20.26
C MET A 403 26.70 -0.77 -21.40
N LYS A 404 25.63 -1.58 -21.50
CA LYS A 404 25.39 -2.44 -22.67
C LYS A 404 24.02 -2.19 -23.28
N LYS A 405 24.02 -1.97 -24.60
CA LYS A 405 22.84 -1.95 -25.46
C LYS A 405 22.23 -3.37 -25.52
N ARG A 406 20.94 -3.54 -25.26
CA ARG A 406 20.23 -4.75 -25.72
C ARG A 406 19.95 -4.55 -27.21
N LYS A 407 20.42 -5.50 -28.03
CA LYS A 407 20.32 -5.43 -29.49
C LYS A 407 18.87 -5.17 -29.91
N ASP A 408 18.74 -4.24 -30.84
CA ASP A 408 17.55 -4.11 -31.67
C ASP A 408 17.34 -5.47 -32.34
N TYR A 409 16.28 -6.19 -31.97
CA TYR A 409 15.77 -7.23 -32.84
C TYR A 409 15.02 -6.51 -33.94
N ASN A 410 15.75 -6.16 -35.00
CA ASN A 410 15.12 -5.85 -36.27
C ASN A 410 14.25 -7.04 -36.67
N THR A 411 13.01 -6.70 -36.97
CA THR A 411 12.06 -7.49 -37.73
C THR A 411 12.74 -8.03 -38.99
N VAL A 412 12.64 -9.35 -39.20
CA VAL A 412 12.44 -9.93 -40.54
C VAL A 412 11.23 -10.82 -40.43
#